data_AF-A0A6I4WDS6-F1
#
_entry.id   AF-A0A6I4WDS6-F1
#
_cell.length_a   1.000
_cell.length_b   1.000
_cell.length_c   1.000
_cell.angle_alpha   90.00
_cell.angle_beta   90.00
_cell.angle_gamma   90.00
#
_symmetry.space_group_name_H-M   'P 1'
#
loop_
_entity.id
_entity.type
_entity.pdbx_description
1 polymer ?
#
loop_
_entity_poly.entity_id
_entity_poly.type
_entity_poly.pdbx_seq_one_letter_code
_entity_poly.pdbx_strand_id
1 'polypeptide(L)'
;MDTRPIVTPPRGAARAVRHGGRDGAPPVLRVWMRGDATVAGRQPVRRFAADIARVAEEETLDLAGWEFASTATGLEARTTVRWDDPRAGHVHAAVMLRQGGEDAGRTCEWAVAADCEHGWWYDVTSPCRMLGIHGADFRDPSGVLCLDEAELWSPEHDDEPDEIEEPLRIIADPARTVGLFVVSIGTESPKSASYGLFPGVVAMALITEEGRDALNRRLPRQPIPACGARYFPAPCDPSMTEQRLGTSHASRSATYQRLVDEALSARAATPPAGLAAATVALLPRPPGDDRTDGDLARLRERVRRLEDELARARERHTATRQALQRAECRREAAAKRADRLAAELDETRARLDDPALERQLHDALTDRDVYAQALEIAEEERDVAVRERGLLAIRLARAESVARPSVRPARSRATTDEVPADFGALLTAAATRFPLLLLDDLDPAGTTALDAYPKAQVWRRRTWDALATLDAYARARREAHAADRREPVPHLADVHAFIRAGRPGALISANIVALGESENVNADPRYRNARMFPVRPETHPTGRAFFAAHIKIDGPRPPAPRLHFYDDTCGPTGRVYIGHIGPHLPTSRTN
;
A
#
# COMPACT_ATOMS: atom_id res chain seq x y z
N MET A 1 -47.07 4.34 13.91
CA MET A 1 -45.88 4.95 13.25
C MET A 1 -44.69 4.21 13.82
N ASP A 2 -44.45 2.99 13.31
CA ASP A 2 -43.32 2.15 13.71
C ASP A 2 -42.12 2.53 12.88
N THR A 3 -41.31 3.46 13.39
CA THR A 3 -39.99 3.72 12.84
C THR A 3 -39.04 2.65 13.39
N ARG A 4 -38.75 1.63 12.57
CA ARG A 4 -37.69 0.65 12.84
C ARG A 4 -36.37 1.39 13.18
N PRO A 5 -35.57 0.91 14.15
CA PRO A 5 -34.36 1.59 14.55
C PRO A 5 -33.31 1.52 13.42
N ILE A 6 -32.96 2.69 12.91
CA ILE A 6 -31.96 2.90 11.87
C ILE A 6 -30.58 3.05 12.53
N VAL A 7 -29.56 2.33 12.05
CA VAL A 7 -28.20 2.36 12.62
C VAL A 7 -27.23 3.05 11.69
N THR A 8 -26.86 4.28 12.05
CA THR A 8 -25.91 5.09 11.29
C THR A 8 -24.45 4.65 11.52
N PRO A 9 -23.68 4.36 10.46
CA PRO A 9 -22.26 4.04 10.59
C PRO A 9 -21.45 5.26 11.06
N PRO A 10 -20.29 5.07 11.70
CA PRO A 10 -19.44 6.17 12.13
C PRO A 10 -18.91 6.97 10.93
N ARG A 11 -19.13 8.29 10.91
CA ARG A 11 -18.43 9.24 10.03
C ARG A 11 -16.97 9.36 10.48
N GLY A 12 -16.15 8.40 10.10
CA GLY A 12 -14.70 8.44 10.28
C GLY A 12 -14.02 8.63 8.94
N ALA A 13 -13.27 9.72 8.79
CA ALA A 13 -12.34 9.91 7.67
C ALA A 13 -11.36 8.74 7.63
N ALA A 14 -11.67 7.72 6.83
CA ALA A 14 -10.80 6.58 6.63
C ALA A 14 -9.56 7.06 5.89
N ARG A 15 -8.44 7.03 6.61
CA ARG A 15 -7.07 7.21 6.12
C ARG A 15 -6.92 6.44 4.80
N ALA A 16 -6.53 7.13 3.72
CA ALA A 16 -6.47 6.62 2.35
C ALA A 16 -5.80 5.23 2.25
N VAL A 17 -6.62 4.18 2.24
CA VAL A 17 -6.22 2.85 1.80
C VAL A 17 -6.22 2.92 0.27
N ARG A 18 -5.04 2.79 -0.33
CA ARG A 18 -4.92 2.73 -1.79
C ARG A 18 -5.48 1.39 -2.26
N HIS A 19 -6.68 1.42 -2.82
CA HIS A 19 -7.23 0.31 -3.56
C HIS A 19 -6.73 0.41 -5.00
N GLY A 20 -5.71 -0.38 -5.33
CA GLY A 20 -5.47 -0.72 -6.74
C GLY A 20 -6.69 -1.46 -7.24
N GLY A 21 -7.22 -1.07 -8.41
CA GLY A 21 -8.33 -1.76 -9.05
C GLY A 21 -8.07 -3.26 -9.04
N ARG A 22 -8.87 -3.99 -8.27
CA ARG A 22 -8.77 -5.43 -8.09
C ARG A 22 -9.21 -6.09 -9.40
N ASP A 23 -8.47 -7.12 -9.81
CA ASP A 23 -8.85 -8.13 -10.80
C ASP A 23 -9.07 -7.71 -12.26
N GLY A 24 -8.24 -6.81 -12.83
CA GLY A 24 -8.10 -6.70 -14.30
C GLY A 24 -9.38 -6.39 -15.12
N ALA A 25 -10.50 -6.13 -14.45
CA ALA A 25 -11.78 -5.82 -15.04
C ALA A 25 -11.77 -4.36 -15.52
N PRO A 26 -12.39 -4.06 -16.68
CA PRO A 26 -12.51 -2.68 -17.14
C PRO A 26 -13.27 -1.84 -16.10
N PRO A 27 -12.93 -0.55 -15.93
CA PRO A 27 -13.68 0.33 -15.05
C PRO A 27 -15.15 0.39 -15.48
N VAL A 28 -16.07 0.32 -14.51
CA VAL A 28 -17.51 0.43 -14.76
C VAL A 28 -17.83 1.88 -15.08
N LEU A 29 -17.91 2.25 -16.36
CA LEU A 29 -18.09 3.65 -16.75
C LEU A 29 -19.55 4.13 -16.61
N ARG A 30 -20.51 3.22 -16.74
CA ARG A 30 -21.95 3.52 -16.63
C ARG A 30 -22.63 2.58 -15.64
N VAL A 31 -23.45 3.14 -14.77
CA VAL A 31 -24.34 2.38 -13.87
C VAL A 31 -25.78 2.89 -14.02
N TRP A 32 -26.75 2.04 -13.67
CA TRP A 32 -28.17 2.41 -13.63
C TRP A 32 -28.87 1.83 -12.40
N MET A 33 -29.88 2.55 -11.92
CA MET A 33 -30.71 2.20 -10.77
C MET A 33 -32.17 2.54 -11.06
N ARG A 34 -33.10 1.86 -10.38
CA ARG A 34 -34.53 2.21 -10.43
C ARG A 34 -35.23 1.79 -9.16
N GLY A 35 -36.39 2.37 -8.94
CA GLY A 35 -37.27 1.99 -7.86
C GLY A 35 -38.54 2.83 -7.81
N ASP A 36 -39.18 2.77 -6.66
CA ASP A 36 -40.39 3.50 -6.31
C ASP A 36 -40.10 4.46 -5.15
N ALA A 37 -40.76 5.60 -5.16
CA ALA A 37 -40.71 6.60 -4.10
C ALA A 37 -42.11 6.88 -3.59
N THR A 38 -42.28 6.91 -2.26
CA THR A 38 -43.51 7.40 -1.63
C THR A 38 -43.38 8.89 -1.42
N VAL A 39 -44.16 9.68 -2.16
CA VAL A 39 -44.07 11.14 -2.13
C VAL A 39 -45.39 11.71 -1.61
N ALA A 40 -45.33 12.38 -0.46
CA ALA A 40 -46.52 12.93 0.17
C ALA A 40 -47.15 14.04 -0.70
N GLY A 41 -48.48 14.03 -0.83
CA GLY A 41 -49.28 15.13 -1.37
C GLY A 41 -49.82 14.96 -2.79
N ARG A 42 -50.44 16.02 -3.33
CA ARG A 42 -50.97 16.06 -4.69
C ARG A 42 -49.83 16.44 -5.64
N GLN A 43 -49.61 15.66 -6.70
CA GLN A 43 -48.51 15.78 -7.70
C GLN A 43 -47.14 15.21 -7.24
N PRO A 44 -47.01 13.88 -7.05
CA PRO A 44 -45.79 13.24 -6.54
C PRO A 44 -44.55 13.51 -7.44
N VAL A 45 -44.70 13.45 -8.77
CA VAL A 45 -43.59 13.67 -9.72
C VAL A 45 -42.98 15.07 -9.59
N ARG A 46 -43.83 16.12 -9.50
CA ARG A 46 -43.34 17.51 -9.40
C ARG A 46 -42.66 17.79 -8.07
N ARG A 47 -43.18 17.20 -6.99
CA ARG A 47 -42.58 17.32 -5.66
C ARG A 47 -41.21 16.64 -5.62
N PHE A 48 -41.13 15.42 -6.11
CA PHE A 48 -39.86 14.70 -6.15
C PHE A 48 -38.83 15.41 -7.05
N ALA A 49 -39.25 15.94 -8.21
CA ALA A 49 -38.38 16.78 -9.03
C ALA A 49 -37.86 18.02 -8.29
N ALA A 50 -38.69 18.65 -7.46
CA ALA A 50 -38.30 19.80 -6.63
C ALA A 50 -37.36 19.38 -5.49
N ASP A 51 -37.56 18.21 -4.88
CA ASP A 51 -36.67 17.69 -3.84
C ASP A 51 -35.26 17.42 -4.39
N ILE A 52 -35.16 16.82 -5.58
CA ILE A 52 -33.87 16.63 -6.27
C ILE A 52 -33.25 17.99 -6.64
N ALA A 53 -34.04 18.97 -7.08
CA ALA A 53 -33.54 20.30 -7.40
C ALA A 53 -32.97 21.02 -6.17
N ARG A 54 -33.63 20.88 -5.01
CA ARG A 54 -33.13 21.39 -3.73
C ARG A 54 -31.81 20.74 -3.34
N VAL A 55 -31.71 19.40 -3.45
CA VAL A 55 -30.45 18.69 -3.16
C VAL A 55 -29.34 19.11 -4.14
N ALA A 56 -29.66 19.30 -5.42
CA ALA A 56 -28.70 19.80 -6.40
C ALA A 56 -28.18 21.20 -6.06
N GLU A 57 -29.04 22.09 -5.54
CA GLU A 57 -28.61 23.41 -5.06
C GLU A 57 -27.72 23.30 -3.80
N GLU A 58 -28.10 22.45 -2.84
CA GLU A 58 -27.36 22.23 -1.59
C GLU A 58 -25.97 21.63 -1.84
N GLU A 59 -25.86 20.66 -2.74
CA GLU A 59 -24.61 19.95 -3.10
C GLU A 59 -23.88 20.59 -4.29
N THR A 60 -24.35 21.76 -4.78
CA THR A 60 -23.76 22.51 -5.91
C THR A 60 -23.61 21.71 -7.21
N LEU A 61 -24.60 20.87 -7.53
CA LEU A 61 -24.66 20.07 -8.75
C LEU A 61 -25.17 20.91 -9.93
N ASP A 62 -24.62 20.70 -11.11
CA ASP A 62 -25.08 21.32 -12.36
C ASP A 62 -26.32 20.56 -12.90
N LEU A 63 -27.49 20.94 -12.39
CA LEU A 63 -28.78 20.37 -12.77
C LEU A 63 -29.36 21.11 -13.99
N ALA A 64 -29.63 20.35 -15.07
CA ALA A 64 -30.42 20.86 -16.18
C ALA A 64 -31.88 21.09 -15.76
N GLY A 65 -32.56 22.02 -16.44
CA GLY A 65 -33.99 22.23 -16.22
C GLY A 65 -34.82 20.96 -16.42
N TRP A 66 -35.86 20.78 -15.60
CA TRP A 66 -36.77 19.65 -15.73
C TRP A 66 -37.68 19.78 -16.95
N GLU A 67 -37.73 18.73 -17.77
CA GLU A 67 -38.72 18.59 -18.84
C GLU A 67 -39.88 17.73 -18.38
N PHE A 68 -41.11 18.26 -18.44
CA PHE A 68 -42.32 17.55 -18.05
C PHE A 68 -43.16 17.17 -19.27
N ALA A 69 -43.65 15.94 -19.32
CA ALA A 69 -44.52 15.45 -20.39
C ALA A 69 -45.71 14.68 -19.80
N SER A 70 -46.92 14.92 -20.34
CA SER A 70 -48.08 14.10 -20.00
C SER A 70 -48.11 12.89 -20.92
N THR A 71 -48.13 11.69 -20.36
CA THR A 71 -48.23 10.43 -21.10
C THR A 71 -49.54 9.71 -20.77
N ALA A 72 -49.84 8.63 -21.49
CA ALA A 72 -51.01 7.79 -21.22
C ALA A 72 -50.99 7.16 -19.82
N THR A 73 -49.80 7.04 -19.22
CA THR A 73 -49.58 6.43 -17.90
C THR A 73 -49.43 7.47 -16.78
N GLY A 74 -49.61 8.77 -17.06
CA GLY A 74 -49.50 9.86 -16.08
C GLY A 74 -48.43 10.90 -16.44
N LEU A 75 -48.02 11.70 -15.46
CA LEU A 75 -46.98 12.71 -15.66
C LEU A 75 -45.59 12.05 -15.64
N GLU A 76 -44.75 12.39 -16.60
CA GLU A 76 -43.32 12.05 -16.62
C GLU A 76 -42.47 13.32 -16.53
N ALA A 77 -41.30 13.19 -15.90
CA ALA A 77 -40.31 14.24 -15.83
C ALA A 77 -38.92 13.67 -16.10
N ARG A 78 -38.07 14.42 -16.81
CA ARG A 78 -36.68 14.03 -17.05
C ARG A 78 -35.73 15.22 -16.92
N THR A 79 -34.50 14.93 -16.54
CA THR A 79 -33.40 15.91 -16.47
C THR A 79 -32.05 15.21 -16.57
N THR A 80 -30.98 16.00 -16.71
CA THR A 80 -29.59 15.58 -16.59
C THR A 80 -28.89 16.41 -15.52
N VAL A 81 -27.93 15.81 -14.83
CA VAL A 81 -27.19 16.43 -13.73
C VAL A 81 -25.70 16.15 -13.91
N ARG A 82 -24.84 17.12 -13.64
CA ARG A 82 -23.39 16.95 -13.66
C ARG A 82 -22.75 17.36 -12.34
N TRP A 83 -21.69 16.67 -11.96
CA TRP A 83 -20.87 17.03 -10.80
C TRP A 83 -19.47 16.43 -10.90
N ASP A 84 -18.57 16.93 -10.06
CA ASP A 84 -17.21 16.41 -9.92
C ASP A 84 -17.09 15.54 -8.68
N ASP A 85 -16.69 14.28 -8.87
CA ASP A 85 -16.37 13.38 -7.76
C ASP A 85 -14.83 13.17 -7.68
N PRO A 86 -14.21 13.31 -6.49
CA PRO A 86 -12.76 13.15 -6.34
C PRO A 86 -12.20 11.81 -6.83
N ARG A 87 -13.03 10.77 -6.92
CA ARG A 87 -12.64 9.41 -7.30
C ARG A 87 -13.22 9.01 -8.66
N ALA A 88 -14.47 9.36 -8.94
CA ALA A 88 -15.13 9.03 -10.21
C ALA A 88 -14.73 10.00 -11.35
N GLY A 89 -14.16 11.17 -11.03
CA GLY A 89 -13.92 12.24 -11.99
C GLY A 89 -15.20 12.99 -12.32
N HIS A 90 -15.30 13.48 -13.56
CA HIS A 90 -16.51 14.13 -14.05
C HIS A 90 -17.65 13.11 -14.17
N VAL A 91 -18.77 13.39 -13.50
CA VAL A 91 -19.98 12.56 -13.55
C VAL A 91 -21.08 13.26 -14.34
N HIS A 92 -21.76 12.51 -15.21
CA HIS A 92 -22.93 12.95 -15.95
C HIS A 92 -24.07 11.94 -15.77
N ALA A 93 -25.09 12.34 -15.03
CA ALA A 93 -26.25 11.51 -14.75
C ALA A 93 -27.51 11.99 -15.47
N ALA A 94 -28.42 11.06 -15.72
CA ALA A 94 -29.77 11.31 -16.16
C ALA A 94 -30.74 10.79 -15.11
N VAL A 95 -31.84 11.51 -14.90
CA VAL A 95 -32.90 11.14 -13.98
C VAL A 95 -34.22 11.16 -14.73
N MET A 96 -35.02 10.11 -14.57
CA MET A 96 -36.42 10.09 -15.00
C MET A 96 -37.34 9.73 -13.85
N LEU A 97 -38.47 10.42 -13.82
CA LEU A 97 -39.55 10.24 -12.85
C LEU A 97 -40.85 9.97 -13.62
N ARG A 98 -41.65 9.03 -13.13
CA ARG A 98 -42.95 8.71 -13.69
C ARG A 98 -43.99 8.52 -12.59
N GLN A 99 -45.18 9.06 -12.82
CA GLN A 99 -46.28 8.89 -11.89
C GLN A 99 -46.62 7.40 -11.74
N GLY A 100 -46.76 6.92 -10.50
CA GLY A 100 -47.22 5.57 -10.22
C GLY A 100 -48.67 5.34 -10.65
N GLY A 101 -49.04 4.07 -10.83
CA GLY A 101 -50.37 3.65 -11.32
C GLY A 101 -51.56 4.17 -10.49
N GLU A 102 -52.76 4.07 -11.07
CA GLU A 102 -54.00 4.69 -10.56
C GLU A 102 -54.36 4.31 -9.10
N ASP A 103 -53.99 3.10 -8.63
CA ASP A 103 -54.28 2.61 -7.28
C ASP A 103 -53.37 3.20 -6.18
N ALA A 104 -52.29 3.88 -6.55
CA ALA A 104 -51.26 4.34 -5.61
C ALA A 104 -51.01 5.85 -5.77
N GLY A 105 -52.02 6.69 -5.57
CA GLY A 105 -52.01 8.15 -5.79
C GLY A 105 -50.95 9.00 -5.05
N ARG A 106 -49.92 8.37 -4.46
CA ARG A 106 -48.76 8.98 -3.80
C ARG A 106 -47.41 8.36 -4.22
N THR A 107 -47.37 7.41 -5.16
CA THR A 107 -46.12 6.78 -5.59
C THR A 107 -45.56 7.42 -6.86
N CYS A 108 -44.25 7.43 -6.96
CA CYS A 108 -43.49 7.88 -8.12
C CYS A 108 -42.43 6.83 -8.44
N GLU A 109 -42.48 6.27 -9.64
CA GLU A 109 -41.37 5.48 -10.15
C GLU A 109 -40.20 6.42 -10.48
N TRP A 110 -38.98 5.97 -10.22
CA TRP A 110 -37.76 6.71 -10.52
C TRP A 110 -36.71 5.81 -11.15
N ALA A 111 -35.85 6.43 -11.95
CA ALA A 111 -34.67 5.79 -12.48
C ALA A 111 -33.52 6.80 -12.61
N VAL A 112 -32.31 6.31 -12.39
CA VAL A 112 -31.06 7.06 -12.51
C VAL A 112 -30.10 6.26 -13.40
N ALA A 113 -29.45 6.94 -14.33
CA ALA A 113 -28.29 6.43 -15.05
C ALA A 113 -27.14 7.41 -14.86
N ALA A 114 -25.91 6.93 -14.70
CA ALA A 114 -24.77 7.83 -14.49
C ALA A 114 -23.49 7.32 -15.16
N ASP A 115 -22.86 8.21 -15.93
CA ASP A 115 -21.53 8.05 -16.51
C ASP A 115 -20.47 8.70 -15.64
N CYS A 116 -19.29 8.08 -15.54
CA CYS A 116 -18.12 8.68 -14.90
C CYS A 116 -16.84 8.46 -15.72
N GLU A 117 -15.80 9.24 -15.43
CA GLU A 117 -14.52 9.20 -16.15
C GLU A 117 -13.61 8.05 -15.69
N HIS A 118 -13.57 7.81 -14.38
CA HIS A 118 -12.59 6.90 -13.75
C HIS A 118 -13.18 5.56 -13.29
N GLY A 119 -14.49 5.37 -13.43
CA GLY A 119 -15.21 4.15 -13.08
C GLY A 119 -15.93 4.20 -11.72
N TRP A 120 -17.05 3.49 -11.65
CA TRP A 120 -17.81 3.24 -10.44
C TRP A 120 -17.19 2.10 -9.65
N TRP A 121 -16.95 2.34 -8.37
CA TRP A 121 -16.37 1.38 -7.41
C TRP A 121 -17.11 1.46 -6.09
N TYR A 122 -16.96 0.46 -5.23
CA TYR A 122 -17.62 0.40 -3.93
C TYR A 122 -17.38 1.62 -3.01
N ASP A 123 -16.29 2.35 -3.24
CA ASP A 123 -15.85 3.50 -2.44
C ASP A 123 -16.05 4.85 -3.14
N VAL A 124 -16.79 4.84 -4.25
CA VAL A 124 -17.33 6.03 -4.90
C VAL A 124 -18.75 6.30 -4.37
N THR A 125 -19.11 7.57 -4.19
CA THR A 125 -20.46 7.94 -3.75
C THR A 125 -21.50 7.52 -4.79
N SER A 126 -22.50 6.73 -4.39
CA SER A 126 -23.59 6.32 -5.29
C SER A 126 -24.35 7.54 -5.84
N PRO A 127 -24.71 7.56 -7.14
CA PRO A 127 -25.64 8.53 -7.73
C PRO A 127 -26.92 8.73 -6.91
N CYS A 128 -27.50 7.66 -6.36
CA CYS A 128 -28.70 7.77 -5.53
C CYS A 128 -28.43 8.57 -4.26
N ARG A 129 -27.28 8.39 -3.62
CA ARG A 129 -26.87 9.18 -2.45
C ARG A 129 -26.64 10.64 -2.82
N MET A 130 -25.91 10.89 -3.92
CA MET A 130 -25.61 12.25 -4.39
C MET A 130 -26.87 13.05 -4.74
N LEU A 131 -27.88 12.39 -5.31
CA LEU A 131 -29.14 13.01 -5.70
C LEU A 131 -30.21 13.02 -4.59
N GLY A 132 -29.88 12.55 -3.38
CA GLY A 132 -30.83 12.47 -2.26
C GLY A 132 -31.93 11.41 -2.42
N ILE A 133 -31.73 10.43 -3.30
CA ILE A 133 -32.64 9.29 -3.53
C ILE A 133 -32.24 8.14 -2.59
N HIS A 134 -32.33 8.40 -1.29
CA HIS A 134 -32.08 7.40 -0.26
C HIS A 134 -32.91 7.69 1.00
N GLY A 135 -33.21 6.66 1.78
CA GLY A 135 -34.06 6.75 2.98
C GLY A 135 -35.32 5.90 2.90
N ALA A 136 -36.20 6.05 3.90
CA ALA A 136 -37.36 5.18 4.11
C ALA A 136 -38.45 5.29 3.02
N ASP A 137 -38.44 6.40 2.28
CA ASP A 137 -39.42 6.68 1.22
C ASP A 137 -39.05 6.02 -0.12
N PHE A 138 -37.82 5.55 -0.27
CA PHE A 138 -37.29 5.02 -1.52
C PHE A 138 -37.08 3.53 -1.43
N ARG A 139 -37.69 2.78 -2.37
CA ARG A 139 -37.65 1.33 -2.40
C ARG A 139 -37.33 0.84 -3.79
N ASP A 140 -36.70 -0.31 -3.88
CA ASP A 140 -36.68 -1.06 -5.12
C ASP A 140 -38.07 -1.73 -5.35
N PRO A 141 -38.35 -2.28 -6.55
CA PRO A 141 -39.66 -2.86 -6.86
C PRO A 141 -40.09 -4.03 -5.96
N SER A 142 -39.15 -4.69 -5.27
CA SER A 142 -39.45 -5.76 -4.30
C SER A 142 -39.71 -5.25 -2.87
N GLY A 143 -39.49 -3.95 -2.63
CA GLY A 143 -39.67 -3.30 -1.34
C GLY A 143 -38.39 -3.06 -0.54
N VAL A 144 -37.21 -3.44 -1.06
CA VAL A 144 -35.91 -3.19 -0.41
C VAL A 144 -35.68 -1.68 -0.33
N LEU A 145 -35.43 -1.17 0.88
CA LEU A 145 -35.16 0.24 1.08
C LEU A 145 -33.83 0.65 0.40
N CYS A 146 -33.83 1.78 -0.28
CA CYS A 146 -32.62 2.41 -0.81
C CYS A 146 -31.93 3.18 0.32
N LEU A 147 -31.19 2.50 1.18
CA LEU A 147 -30.50 3.10 2.33
C LEU A 147 -29.00 3.22 2.08
N ASP A 148 -28.42 4.28 2.64
CA ASP A 148 -26.97 4.45 2.78
C ASP A 148 -26.43 3.89 4.10
N GLU A 149 -27.28 3.18 4.84
CA GLU A 149 -26.98 2.46 6.07
C GLU A 149 -27.68 1.10 6.09
N ALA A 150 -27.32 0.26 7.07
CA ALA A 150 -27.89 -1.08 7.16
C ALA A 150 -29.26 -1.05 7.85
N GLU A 151 -30.22 -1.81 7.34
CA GLU A 151 -31.53 -1.99 7.95
C GLU A 151 -31.46 -3.08 9.04
N LEU A 152 -32.11 -2.90 10.18
CA LEU A 152 -32.31 -3.98 11.14
C LEU A 152 -33.60 -4.74 10.79
N TRP A 153 -33.50 -6.04 10.55
CA TRP A 153 -34.67 -6.92 10.50
C TRP A 153 -34.78 -7.69 11.82
N SER A 154 -36.01 -7.76 12.34
CA SER A 154 -36.32 -8.44 13.60
C SER A 154 -37.38 -9.54 13.40
N PRO A 155 -37.10 -10.59 12.60
CA PRO A 155 -38.06 -11.66 12.31
C PRO A 155 -38.17 -12.68 13.47
N GLU A 156 -38.06 -12.22 14.72
CA GLU A 156 -37.88 -13.06 15.90
C GLU A 156 -39.20 -13.66 16.41
N HIS A 157 -40.32 -13.04 16.08
CA HIS A 157 -41.63 -13.41 16.59
C HIS A 157 -42.38 -14.26 15.56
N ASP A 158 -42.41 -15.58 15.76
CA ASP A 158 -43.27 -16.49 14.97
C ASP A 158 -44.77 -16.14 15.11
N ASP A 159 -45.17 -15.41 16.15
CA ASP A 159 -46.54 -14.95 16.41
C ASP A 159 -46.95 -13.74 15.56
N GLU A 160 -46.00 -13.07 14.90
CA GLU A 160 -46.24 -11.96 13.95
C GLU A 160 -45.82 -12.39 12.54
N PRO A 161 -46.69 -13.07 11.78
CA PRO A 161 -46.33 -13.67 10.48
C PRO A 161 -45.74 -12.66 9.49
N ASP A 162 -46.20 -11.41 9.56
CA ASP A 162 -45.75 -10.34 8.67
C ASP A 162 -44.26 -9.98 8.86
N GLU A 163 -43.72 -10.12 10.08
CA GLU A 163 -42.30 -9.80 10.38
C GLU A 163 -41.32 -10.81 9.72
N ILE A 164 -41.75 -12.06 9.54
CA ILE A 164 -40.96 -13.12 8.90
C ILE A 164 -41.22 -13.19 7.39
N GLU A 165 -42.49 -13.04 6.97
CA GLU A 165 -42.89 -13.17 5.58
C GLU A 165 -42.39 -12.00 4.71
N GLU A 166 -42.21 -10.79 5.26
CA GLU A 166 -41.65 -9.65 4.52
C GLU A 166 -40.20 -9.90 4.04
N PRO A 167 -39.23 -10.24 4.92
CA PRO A 167 -37.87 -10.65 4.52
C PRO A 167 -37.85 -11.80 3.50
N LEU A 168 -38.71 -12.82 3.68
CA LEU A 168 -38.78 -13.97 2.78
C LEU A 168 -39.28 -13.56 1.39
N ARG A 169 -40.32 -12.73 1.34
CA ARG A 169 -40.85 -12.16 0.09
C ARG A 169 -39.77 -11.36 -0.61
N ILE A 170 -39.09 -10.46 0.10
CA ILE A 170 -37.99 -9.64 -0.45
C ILE A 170 -36.88 -10.52 -1.03
N ILE A 171 -36.42 -11.55 -0.31
CA ILE A 171 -35.34 -12.45 -0.75
C ILE A 171 -35.74 -13.27 -1.99
N ALA A 172 -37.01 -13.65 -2.11
CA ALA A 172 -37.50 -14.48 -3.21
C ALA A 172 -38.02 -13.67 -4.41
N ASP A 173 -38.21 -12.36 -4.28
CA ASP A 173 -38.88 -11.54 -5.28
C ASP A 173 -38.10 -11.46 -6.61
N PRO A 174 -38.67 -11.90 -7.74
CA PRO A 174 -38.00 -11.83 -9.05
C PRO A 174 -37.90 -10.40 -9.60
N ALA A 175 -38.68 -9.45 -9.09
CA ALA A 175 -38.62 -8.05 -9.47
C ALA A 175 -37.53 -7.27 -8.72
N ARG A 176 -36.86 -7.89 -7.73
CA ARG A 176 -35.78 -7.26 -6.97
C ARG A 176 -34.66 -6.82 -7.92
N THR A 177 -34.23 -5.58 -7.73
CA THR A 177 -33.14 -4.96 -8.49
C THR A 177 -31.92 -4.64 -7.65
N VAL A 178 -31.97 -4.91 -6.35
CA VAL A 178 -30.88 -4.66 -5.41
C VAL A 178 -30.31 -5.98 -4.89
N GLY A 179 -28.98 -6.12 -4.89
CA GLY A 179 -28.29 -7.21 -4.21
C GLY A 179 -28.37 -7.03 -2.70
N LEU A 180 -28.61 -8.11 -1.96
CA LEU A 180 -28.90 -8.03 -0.53
C LEU A 180 -27.88 -8.84 0.29
N PHE A 181 -27.17 -8.15 1.17
CA PHE A 181 -26.44 -8.79 2.26
C PHE A 181 -27.35 -8.99 3.46
N VAL A 182 -27.50 -10.23 3.93
CA VAL A 182 -28.15 -10.51 5.22
C VAL A 182 -27.07 -10.97 6.19
N VAL A 183 -26.85 -10.19 7.25
CA VAL A 183 -25.74 -10.33 8.19
C VAL A 183 -26.27 -10.68 9.57
N SER A 184 -25.85 -11.83 10.10
CA SER A 184 -26.14 -12.20 11.48
C SER A 184 -25.22 -11.44 12.43
N ILE A 185 -25.80 -10.54 13.21
CA ILE A 185 -25.12 -9.80 14.27
C ILE A 185 -25.30 -10.58 15.58
N GLY A 186 -24.21 -11.17 16.08
CA GLY A 186 -24.18 -11.78 17.41
C GLY A 186 -24.18 -10.70 18.50
N THR A 187 -23.13 -10.66 19.32
CA THR A 187 -22.93 -9.56 20.29
C THR A 187 -22.23 -8.33 19.68
N GLU A 188 -21.98 -8.34 18.37
CA GLU A 188 -21.31 -7.25 17.66
C GLU A 188 -22.24 -6.02 17.55
N SER A 189 -21.66 -4.82 17.66
CA SER A 189 -22.44 -3.60 17.44
C SER A 189 -22.91 -3.53 15.97
N PRO A 190 -24.17 -3.13 15.69
CA PRO A 190 -24.66 -2.98 14.32
C PRO A 190 -23.75 -2.10 13.43
N LYS A 191 -23.15 -1.06 14.01
CA LYS A 191 -22.19 -0.15 13.35
C LYS A 191 -20.92 -0.84 12.87
N SER A 192 -20.49 -1.91 13.53
CA SER A 192 -19.34 -2.71 13.10
C SER A 192 -19.69 -3.69 11.98
N ALA A 193 -20.95 -3.85 11.59
CA ALA A 193 -21.34 -4.73 10.48
C ALA A 193 -21.62 -3.98 9.17
N SER A 194 -21.90 -2.67 9.23
CA SER A 194 -22.29 -1.83 8.10
C SER A 194 -21.10 -1.46 7.17
N TYR A 195 -20.72 -2.36 6.27
CA TYR A 195 -19.75 -2.10 5.19
C TYR A 195 -20.26 -2.59 3.84
N GLY A 196 -19.90 -1.92 2.74
CA GLY A 196 -20.23 -2.40 1.39
C GLY A 196 -21.69 -2.16 0.98
N LEU A 197 -22.19 -0.96 1.25
CA LEU A 197 -23.45 -0.45 0.73
C LEU A 197 -23.20 0.36 -0.53
N PHE A 198 -24.10 0.26 -1.50
CA PHE A 198 -24.12 1.14 -2.66
C PHE A 198 -25.60 1.39 -3.01
N PRO A 199 -26.22 2.46 -2.46
CA PRO A 199 -27.66 2.70 -2.60
C PRO A 199 -28.14 2.55 -4.04
N GLY A 200 -29.19 1.75 -4.24
CA GLY A 200 -29.76 1.42 -5.55
C GLY A 200 -29.12 0.23 -6.28
N VAL A 201 -28.01 -0.32 -5.79
CA VAL A 201 -27.36 -1.53 -6.35
C VAL A 201 -27.20 -2.62 -5.29
N VAL A 202 -26.70 -2.28 -4.10
CA VAL A 202 -26.50 -3.22 -3.00
C VAL A 202 -26.98 -2.63 -1.66
N ALA A 203 -27.78 -3.41 -0.93
CA ALA A 203 -28.28 -3.10 0.40
C ALA A 203 -27.82 -4.13 1.44
N MET A 204 -27.95 -3.79 2.72
CA MET A 204 -27.58 -4.65 3.85
C MET A 204 -28.69 -4.67 4.90
N ALA A 205 -29.05 -5.88 5.30
CA ALA A 205 -29.91 -6.17 6.43
C ALA A 205 -29.09 -6.84 7.55
N LEU A 206 -29.28 -6.38 8.77
CA LEU A 206 -28.73 -6.94 10.00
C LEU A 206 -29.84 -7.72 10.70
N ILE A 207 -29.51 -8.92 11.18
CA ILE A 207 -30.44 -9.77 11.93
C ILE A 207 -29.79 -10.28 13.20
N THR A 208 -30.55 -10.38 14.27
CA THR A 208 -30.13 -11.04 15.51
C THR A 208 -29.94 -12.54 15.29
N GLU A 209 -29.29 -13.22 16.23
CA GLU A 209 -29.16 -14.69 16.16
C GLU A 209 -30.52 -15.38 16.29
N GLU A 210 -31.42 -14.85 17.13
CA GLU A 210 -32.80 -15.34 17.24
C GLU A 210 -33.55 -15.19 15.90
N GLY A 211 -33.47 -14.01 15.27
CA GLY A 211 -34.12 -13.74 13.99
C GLY A 211 -33.51 -14.54 12.85
N ARG A 212 -32.20 -14.78 12.88
CA ARG A 212 -31.52 -15.70 11.95
C ARG A 212 -32.07 -17.12 12.08
N ASP A 213 -32.26 -17.62 13.29
CA ASP A 213 -32.80 -18.96 13.48
C ASP A 213 -34.24 -19.07 12.96
N ALA A 214 -35.08 -18.09 13.26
CA ALA A 214 -36.45 -18.02 12.72
C ALA A 214 -36.47 -17.99 11.19
N LEU A 215 -35.69 -17.10 10.57
CA LEU A 215 -35.60 -16.98 9.11
C LEU A 215 -35.02 -18.25 8.46
N ASN A 216 -34.00 -18.87 9.06
CA ASN A 216 -33.38 -20.10 8.56
C ASN A 216 -34.32 -21.32 8.60
N ARG A 217 -35.30 -21.37 9.52
CA ARG A 217 -36.36 -22.41 9.50
C ARG A 217 -37.13 -22.40 8.18
N ARG A 218 -37.25 -21.23 7.54
CA ARG A 218 -37.98 -21.01 6.29
C ARG A 218 -37.07 -20.96 5.05
N LEU A 219 -35.74 -20.81 5.22
CA LEU A 219 -34.72 -20.83 4.16
C LEU A 219 -33.75 -22.03 4.26
N PRO A 220 -34.21 -23.30 4.32
CA PRO A 220 -33.33 -24.45 4.55
C PRO A 220 -32.28 -24.67 3.44
N ARG A 221 -32.55 -24.20 2.21
CA ARG A 221 -31.63 -24.30 1.07
C ARG A 221 -30.62 -23.14 1.02
N GLN A 222 -30.96 -22.01 1.62
CA GLN A 222 -30.17 -20.79 1.61
C GLN A 222 -29.91 -20.25 3.03
N PRO A 223 -29.42 -21.08 3.98
CA PRO A 223 -29.28 -20.65 5.36
C PRO A 223 -28.23 -19.55 5.50
N ILE A 224 -28.53 -18.57 6.33
CA ILE A 224 -27.60 -17.53 6.75
C ILE A 224 -26.68 -18.11 7.84
N PRO A 225 -25.35 -18.01 7.72
CA PRO A 225 -24.43 -18.55 8.73
C PRO A 225 -24.53 -17.80 10.07
N ALA A 226 -24.40 -18.52 11.19
CA ALA A 226 -24.29 -17.92 12.52
C ALA A 226 -23.05 -17.02 12.62
N CYS A 227 -23.23 -15.83 13.19
CA CYS A 227 -22.23 -14.74 13.23
C CYS A 227 -21.58 -14.42 11.87
N GLY A 228 -22.23 -14.77 10.76
CA GLY A 228 -21.72 -14.61 9.41
C GLY A 228 -22.70 -13.84 8.52
N ALA A 229 -22.56 -13.99 7.21
CA ALA A 229 -23.47 -13.33 6.27
C ALA A 229 -23.74 -14.19 5.04
N ARG A 230 -24.84 -13.88 4.37
CA ARG A 230 -25.15 -14.40 3.04
C ARG A 230 -25.43 -13.23 2.09
N TYR A 231 -24.88 -13.34 0.88
CA TYR A 231 -25.20 -12.45 -0.23
C TYR A 231 -26.24 -13.10 -1.14
N PHE A 232 -27.34 -12.40 -1.35
CA PHE A 232 -28.37 -12.73 -2.32
C PHE A 232 -28.24 -11.77 -3.50
N PRO A 233 -27.80 -12.21 -4.69
CA PRO A 233 -27.64 -11.33 -5.84
C PRO A 233 -28.99 -10.75 -6.30
N ALA A 234 -28.95 -9.61 -6.98
CA ALA A 234 -30.13 -9.09 -7.65
C ALA A 234 -30.51 -10.03 -8.81
N PRO A 235 -31.77 -10.47 -8.94
CA PRO A 235 -32.24 -11.30 -10.04
C PRO A 235 -31.92 -10.75 -11.44
N CYS A 236 -31.83 -9.42 -11.58
CA CYS A 236 -31.46 -8.79 -12.84
C CYS A 236 -29.96 -8.82 -13.16
N ASP A 237 -29.09 -9.29 -12.27
CA ASP A 237 -27.63 -9.38 -12.49
C ASP A 237 -27.21 -10.86 -12.65
N PRO A 238 -27.42 -11.49 -13.82
CA PRO A 238 -27.35 -12.96 -13.98
C PRO A 238 -25.94 -13.54 -13.83
N SER A 239 -24.89 -12.73 -13.91
CA SER A 239 -23.50 -13.17 -13.70
C SER A 239 -23.14 -13.31 -12.21
N MET A 240 -23.97 -12.76 -11.32
CA MET A 240 -23.73 -12.84 -9.88
C MET A 240 -24.28 -14.16 -9.31
N THR A 241 -23.58 -14.71 -8.33
CA THR A 241 -23.99 -15.93 -7.63
C THR A 241 -24.08 -15.68 -6.13
N GLU A 242 -24.93 -16.45 -5.45
CA GLU A 242 -25.02 -16.41 -3.99
C GLU A 242 -23.68 -16.77 -3.34
N GLN A 243 -23.33 -16.05 -2.28
CA GLN A 243 -22.12 -16.32 -1.51
C GLN A 243 -22.41 -16.43 -0.02
N ARG A 244 -21.74 -17.38 0.64
CA ARG A 244 -21.72 -17.51 2.11
C ARG A 244 -20.43 -16.89 2.63
N LEU A 245 -20.55 -16.07 3.66
CA LEU A 245 -19.45 -15.32 4.25
C LEU A 245 -19.25 -15.77 5.70
N GLY A 246 -18.00 -16.08 6.06
CA GLY A 246 -17.62 -16.54 7.39
C GLY A 246 -17.61 -15.43 8.45
N THR A 247 -17.23 -15.80 9.67
CA THR A 247 -17.35 -14.95 10.87
C THR A 247 -16.23 -13.90 11.03
N SER A 248 -15.14 -14.01 10.27
CA SER A 248 -13.99 -13.10 10.38
C SER A 248 -14.28 -11.71 9.81
N HIS A 249 -14.28 -10.70 10.67
CA HIS A 249 -14.55 -9.29 10.34
C HIS A 249 -13.63 -8.70 9.25
N ALA A 250 -12.31 -8.91 9.37
CA ALA A 250 -11.34 -8.42 8.39
C ALA A 250 -11.49 -9.08 7.00
N SER A 251 -11.91 -10.34 6.97
CA SER A 251 -12.22 -11.06 5.72
C SER A 251 -13.55 -10.58 5.12
N ARG A 252 -14.55 -10.28 5.95
CA ARG A 252 -15.87 -9.78 5.54
C ARG A 252 -15.77 -8.44 4.81
N SER A 253 -15.07 -7.45 5.37
CA SER A 253 -14.97 -6.11 4.75
C SER A 253 -14.38 -6.17 3.32
N ALA A 254 -13.25 -6.85 3.13
CA ALA A 254 -12.64 -6.97 1.81
C ALA A 254 -13.53 -7.73 0.82
N THR A 255 -14.33 -8.68 1.31
CA THR A 255 -15.25 -9.47 0.48
C THR A 255 -16.50 -8.68 0.10
N TYR A 256 -17.07 -7.89 1.01
CA TYR A 256 -18.19 -6.99 0.70
C TYR A 256 -17.81 -5.98 -0.38
N GLN A 257 -16.65 -5.35 -0.25
CA GLN A 257 -16.12 -4.40 -1.24
C GLN A 257 -16.02 -5.05 -2.63
N ARG A 258 -15.43 -6.25 -2.70
CA ARG A 258 -15.30 -7.00 -3.95
C ARG A 258 -16.66 -7.34 -4.57
N LEU A 259 -17.60 -7.80 -3.74
CA LEU A 259 -18.95 -8.15 -4.18
C LEU A 259 -19.74 -6.94 -4.68
N VAL A 260 -19.53 -5.76 -4.10
CA VAL A 260 -20.12 -4.51 -4.61
C VAL A 260 -19.51 -4.16 -5.97
N ASP A 261 -18.19 -4.25 -6.14
CA ASP A 261 -17.54 -4.01 -7.45
C ASP A 261 -18.00 -5.01 -8.52
N GLU A 262 -18.15 -6.29 -8.15
CA GLU A 262 -18.71 -7.35 -9.01
C GLU A 262 -20.17 -7.04 -9.38
N ALA A 263 -20.99 -6.60 -8.42
CA ALA A 263 -22.38 -6.21 -8.66
C ALA A 263 -22.48 -4.99 -9.58
N LEU A 264 -21.63 -3.97 -9.40
CA LEU A 264 -21.55 -2.81 -10.30
C LEU A 264 -21.18 -3.25 -11.73
N SER A 265 -20.24 -4.18 -11.86
CA SER A 265 -19.81 -4.72 -13.15
C SER A 265 -20.94 -5.51 -13.83
N ALA A 266 -21.62 -6.38 -13.07
CA ALA A 266 -22.76 -7.14 -13.55
C ALA A 266 -23.93 -6.21 -13.96
N ARG A 267 -24.18 -5.17 -13.18
CA ARG A 267 -25.20 -4.16 -13.45
C ARG A 267 -24.93 -3.42 -14.76
N ALA A 268 -23.69 -3.02 -14.98
CA ALA A 268 -23.28 -2.33 -16.20
C ALA A 268 -23.37 -3.21 -17.45
N ALA A 269 -23.13 -4.51 -17.31
CA ALA A 269 -23.27 -5.48 -18.39
C ALA A 269 -24.73 -5.84 -18.71
N THR A 270 -25.65 -5.58 -17.77
CA THR A 270 -27.07 -5.93 -17.92
C THR A 270 -27.84 -4.78 -18.57
N PRO A 271 -28.54 -5.04 -19.70
CA PRO A 271 -29.40 -4.02 -20.31
C PRO A 271 -30.58 -3.70 -19.37
N PRO A 272 -30.78 -2.43 -18.99
CA PRO A 272 -31.93 -2.03 -18.19
C PRO A 272 -33.25 -2.23 -18.95
N ALA A 273 -34.36 -2.30 -18.20
CA ALA A 273 -35.71 -2.37 -18.74
C ALA A 273 -36.60 -1.25 -18.17
N GLY A 274 -37.68 -0.92 -18.91
CA GLY A 274 -38.66 0.09 -18.50
C GLY A 274 -38.06 1.49 -18.36
N LEU A 275 -38.41 2.20 -17.28
CA LEU A 275 -37.97 3.58 -17.04
C LEU A 275 -36.43 3.72 -17.00
N ALA A 276 -35.71 2.72 -16.50
CA ALA A 276 -34.24 2.71 -16.49
C ALA A 276 -33.65 2.68 -17.90
N ALA A 277 -34.27 1.97 -18.85
CA ALA A 277 -33.82 1.93 -20.25
C ALA A 277 -34.00 3.29 -20.92
N ALA A 278 -35.15 3.94 -20.70
CA ALA A 278 -35.39 5.29 -21.17
C ALA A 278 -34.39 6.30 -20.56
N THR A 279 -34.04 6.12 -19.29
CA THR A 279 -33.08 6.99 -18.58
C THR A 279 -31.66 6.86 -19.15
N VAL A 280 -31.20 5.63 -19.39
CA VAL A 280 -29.89 5.37 -20.01
C VAL A 280 -29.80 5.99 -21.42
N ALA A 281 -30.90 6.01 -22.16
CA ALA A 281 -30.95 6.60 -23.50
C ALA A 281 -30.81 8.13 -23.53
N LEU A 282 -30.97 8.82 -22.39
CA LEU A 282 -30.74 10.27 -22.27
C LEU A 282 -29.26 10.65 -22.27
N LEU A 283 -28.37 9.70 -21.95
CA LEU A 283 -26.94 9.92 -21.91
C LEU A 283 -26.27 9.53 -23.24
N PRO A 284 -25.27 10.30 -23.72
CA PRO A 284 -24.52 9.93 -24.92
C PRO A 284 -23.81 8.58 -24.71
N ARG A 285 -23.51 7.84 -25.77
CA ARG A 285 -22.75 6.58 -25.62
C ARG A 285 -21.37 6.90 -25.00
N PRO A 286 -20.92 6.18 -23.96
CA PRO A 286 -19.68 6.52 -23.27
C PRO A 286 -18.48 6.42 -24.25
N PRO A 287 -17.52 7.37 -24.19
CA PRO A 287 -16.35 7.38 -25.07
C PRO A 287 -15.38 6.26 -24.68
N GLY A 288 -15.57 5.06 -25.24
CA GLY A 288 -14.77 3.89 -24.89
C GLY A 288 -14.74 2.75 -25.91
N ASP A 289 -15.54 2.79 -26.98
CA ASP A 289 -15.68 1.67 -27.92
C ASP A 289 -14.72 1.74 -29.14
N ASP A 290 -13.99 2.84 -29.31
CA ASP A 290 -13.13 3.10 -30.49
C ASP A 290 -11.61 2.94 -30.24
N ARG A 291 -11.18 2.51 -29.05
CA ARG A 291 -9.77 2.15 -28.85
C ARG A 291 -9.59 0.72 -29.32
N THR A 292 -8.86 0.50 -30.42
CA THR A 292 -8.61 -0.83 -30.99
C THR A 292 -8.20 -1.82 -29.90
N ASP A 293 -8.93 -2.94 -29.83
CA ASP A 293 -8.81 -3.99 -28.82
C ASP A 293 -7.35 -4.48 -28.64
N GLY A 294 -6.55 -4.38 -29.72
CA GLY A 294 -5.12 -4.69 -29.72
C GLY A 294 -4.23 -3.76 -28.88
N ASP A 295 -4.54 -2.47 -28.74
CA ASP A 295 -3.71 -1.52 -27.97
C ASP A 295 -4.05 -1.57 -26.48
N LEU A 296 -5.33 -1.71 -26.16
CA LEU A 296 -5.79 -2.03 -24.80
C LEU A 296 -5.26 -3.40 -24.36
N ALA A 297 -5.30 -4.43 -25.21
CA ALA A 297 -4.71 -5.74 -24.90
C ALA A 297 -3.19 -5.67 -24.66
N ARG A 298 -2.45 -4.89 -25.46
CA ARG A 298 -1.00 -4.66 -25.25
C ARG A 298 -0.72 -3.94 -23.94
N LEU A 299 -1.52 -2.93 -23.61
CA LEU A 299 -1.36 -2.19 -22.35
C LEU A 299 -1.72 -3.06 -21.15
N ARG A 300 -2.80 -3.86 -21.24
CA ARG A 300 -3.21 -4.85 -20.23
C ARG A 300 -2.14 -5.90 -19.98
N GLU A 301 -1.58 -6.48 -21.04
CA GLU A 301 -0.47 -7.44 -20.95
C GLU A 301 0.77 -6.80 -20.32
N ARG A 302 1.03 -5.52 -20.63
CA ARG A 302 2.14 -4.78 -20.03
C ARG A 302 1.94 -4.53 -18.54
N VAL A 303 0.73 -4.15 -18.12
CA VAL A 303 0.39 -3.92 -16.70
C VAL A 303 0.44 -5.23 -15.93
N ARG A 304 -0.18 -6.30 -16.43
CA ARG A 304 -0.14 -7.64 -15.82
C ARG A 304 1.29 -8.12 -15.60
N ARG A 305 2.17 -7.95 -16.60
CA ARG A 305 3.60 -8.27 -16.45
C ARG A 305 4.26 -7.47 -15.34
N LEU A 306 3.96 -6.17 -15.23
CA LEU A 306 4.54 -5.31 -14.19
C LEU A 306 4.02 -5.67 -12.80
N GLU A 307 2.76 -6.08 -12.68
CA GLU A 307 2.17 -6.55 -11.42
C GLU A 307 2.76 -7.89 -10.97
N ASP A 308 2.92 -8.84 -11.90
CA ASP A 308 3.63 -10.10 -11.64
C ASP A 308 5.09 -9.85 -11.25
N GLU A 309 5.78 -8.95 -11.94
CA GLU A 309 7.14 -8.55 -11.60
C GLU A 309 7.21 -7.93 -10.19
N LEU A 310 6.22 -7.13 -9.81
CA LEU A 310 6.12 -6.50 -8.49
C LEU A 310 5.81 -7.53 -7.39
N ALA A 311 4.89 -8.46 -7.64
CA ALA A 311 4.56 -9.55 -6.73
C ALA A 311 5.80 -10.42 -6.48
N ARG A 312 6.49 -10.84 -7.54
CA ARG A 312 7.77 -11.56 -7.45
C ARG A 312 8.86 -10.74 -6.76
N ALA A 313 8.89 -9.42 -6.92
CA ALA A 313 9.83 -8.56 -6.22
C ALA A 313 9.54 -8.48 -4.71
N ARG A 314 8.27 -8.42 -4.30
CA ARG A 314 7.85 -8.41 -2.88
C ARG A 314 8.12 -9.75 -2.21
N GLU A 315 7.83 -10.85 -2.91
CA GLU A 315 8.14 -12.20 -2.45
C GLU A 315 9.65 -12.39 -2.27
N ARG A 316 10.45 -12.03 -3.28
CA ARG A 316 11.92 -12.02 -3.18
C ARG A 316 12.40 -11.16 -2.02
N HIS A 317 11.90 -9.93 -1.87
CA HIS A 317 12.29 -9.06 -0.76
C HIS A 317 12.01 -9.69 0.61
N THR A 318 10.87 -10.36 0.76
CA THR A 318 10.49 -11.05 1.99
C THR A 318 11.40 -12.26 2.24
N ALA A 319 11.68 -13.06 1.21
CA ALA A 319 12.58 -14.20 1.27
C ALA A 319 14.02 -13.78 1.62
N THR A 320 14.54 -12.73 0.98
CA THR A 320 15.85 -12.14 1.27
C THR A 320 15.91 -11.60 2.69
N ARG A 321 14.84 -10.96 3.20
CA ARG A 321 14.78 -10.51 4.60
C ARG A 321 14.88 -11.67 5.59
N GLN A 322 14.20 -12.79 5.30
CA GLN A 322 14.29 -14.00 6.13
C GLN A 322 15.65 -14.69 6.01
N ALA A 323 16.25 -14.71 4.82
CA ALA A 323 17.60 -15.22 4.60
C ALA A 323 18.63 -14.39 5.38
N LEU A 324 18.51 -13.06 5.36
CA LEU A 324 19.34 -12.16 6.16
C LEU A 324 19.23 -12.46 7.65
N GLN A 325 18.02 -12.61 8.18
CA GLN A 325 17.81 -12.95 9.58
C GLN A 325 18.47 -14.30 9.96
N ARG A 326 18.38 -15.30 9.08
CA ARG A 326 19.04 -16.60 9.28
C ARG A 326 20.58 -16.50 9.22
N ALA A 327 21.12 -15.71 8.31
CA ALA A 327 22.56 -15.45 8.22
C ALA A 327 23.07 -14.71 9.46
N GLU A 328 22.32 -13.72 9.97
CA GLU A 328 22.65 -13.01 11.22
C GLU A 328 22.70 -13.95 12.42
N CYS A 329 21.71 -14.83 12.60
CA CYS A 329 21.73 -15.83 13.66
C CYS A 329 22.92 -16.80 13.54
N ARG A 330 23.24 -17.28 12.32
CA ARG A 330 24.40 -18.15 12.09
C ARG A 330 25.71 -17.45 12.45
N ARG A 331 25.87 -16.19 12.03
CA ARG A 331 27.04 -15.36 12.34
C ARG A 331 27.22 -15.15 13.84
N GLU A 332 26.14 -14.83 14.56
CA GLU A 332 26.19 -14.66 16.03
C GLU A 332 26.57 -15.96 16.76
N ALA A 333 26.04 -17.09 16.31
CA ALA A 333 26.40 -18.39 16.86
C ALA A 333 27.88 -18.73 16.60
N ALA A 334 28.38 -18.47 15.39
CA ALA A 334 29.78 -18.68 15.03
C ALA A 334 30.72 -17.78 15.85
N ALA A 335 30.39 -16.49 16.00
CA ALA A 335 31.17 -15.54 16.79
C ALA A 335 31.28 -15.98 18.26
N LYS A 336 30.16 -16.32 18.91
CA LYS A 336 30.15 -16.82 20.30
C LYS A 336 30.95 -18.11 20.48
N ARG A 337 31.12 -18.91 19.43
CA ARG A 337 31.92 -20.14 19.47
C ARG A 337 33.41 -19.83 19.30
N ALA A 338 33.74 -18.94 18.37
CA ALA A 338 35.11 -18.47 18.20
C ALA A 338 35.66 -17.80 19.46
N ASP A 339 34.86 -16.97 20.14
CA ASP A 339 35.26 -16.31 21.39
C ASP A 339 35.57 -17.32 22.51
N ARG A 340 34.77 -18.39 22.64
CA ARG A 340 35.01 -19.46 23.61
C ARG A 340 36.32 -20.21 23.33
N LEU A 341 36.54 -20.59 22.08
CA LEU A 341 37.77 -21.27 21.66
C LEU A 341 39.01 -20.38 21.86
N ALA A 342 38.89 -19.08 21.62
CA ALA A 342 39.99 -18.14 21.87
C ALA A 342 40.36 -18.07 23.37
N ALA A 343 39.37 -18.05 24.26
CA ALA A 343 39.60 -18.07 25.71
C ALA A 343 40.24 -19.40 26.17
N GLU A 344 39.76 -20.54 25.65
CA GLU A 344 40.34 -21.86 25.92
C GLU A 344 41.80 -21.95 25.44
N LEU A 345 42.12 -21.38 24.28
CA LEU A 345 43.47 -21.33 23.73
C LEU A 345 44.43 -20.50 24.59
N ASP A 346 43.97 -19.34 25.08
CA ASP A 346 44.77 -18.48 25.97
C ASP A 346 45.01 -19.15 27.33
N GLU A 347 44.00 -19.83 27.89
CA GLU A 347 44.12 -20.60 29.14
C GLU A 347 45.06 -21.81 28.98
N THR A 348 45.04 -22.46 27.82
CA THR A 348 45.92 -23.60 27.50
C THR A 348 47.36 -23.13 27.28
N ARG A 349 47.57 -22.01 26.56
CA ARG A 349 48.90 -21.39 26.38
C ARG A 349 49.56 -20.99 27.70
N ALA A 350 48.77 -20.53 28.66
CA ALA A 350 49.27 -20.16 29.98
C ALA A 350 49.76 -21.35 30.82
N ARG A 351 49.49 -22.61 30.39
CA ARG A 351 49.75 -23.85 31.15
C ARG A 351 50.87 -24.74 30.57
N LEU A 352 51.61 -24.30 29.56
CA LEU A 352 52.48 -25.21 28.79
C LEU A 352 53.84 -25.51 29.42
N ASP A 353 54.03 -26.81 29.72
CA ASP A 353 55.09 -27.73 29.22
C ASP A 353 54.54 -29.19 29.24
N ASP A 354 53.76 -29.64 28.23
CA ASP A 354 53.29 -31.05 28.07
C ASP A 354 52.89 -31.41 26.60
N PRO A 355 53.41 -32.51 26.00
CA PRO A 355 53.06 -32.98 24.64
C PRO A 355 51.62 -33.49 24.44
N ALA A 356 50.85 -33.81 25.48
CA ALA A 356 49.41 -34.09 25.34
C ALA A 356 48.62 -32.81 25.00
N LEU A 357 49.07 -31.66 25.52
CA LEU A 357 48.49 -30.35 25.22
C LEU A 357 48.81 -29.87 23.79
N GLU A 358 49.91 -30.31 23.17
CA GLU A 358 50.24 -29.96 21.77
C GLU A 358 49.20 -30.48 20.77
N ARG A 359 48.70 -31.70 20.99
CA ARG A 359 47.60 -32.26 20.19
C ARG A 359 46.30 -31.50 20.40
N GLN A 360 45.95 -31.16 21.64
CA GLN A 360 44.77 -30.34 21.94
C GLN A 360 44.85 -28.94 21.33
N LEU A 361 46.05 -28.33 21.33
CA LEU A 361 46.30 -27.05 20.67
C LEU A 361 46.13 -27.17 19.15
N HIS A 362 46.63 -28.24 18.54
CA HIS A 362 46.48 -28.50 17.11
C HIS A 362 45.00 -28.67 16.70
N ASP A 363 44.24 -29.44 17.46
CA ASP A 363 42.81 -29.65 17.23
C ASP A 363 42.03 -28.34 17.39
N ALA A 364 42.32 -27.56 18.45
CA ALA A 364 41.69 -26.25 18.68
C ALA A 364 42.01 -25.23 17.57
N LEU A 365 43.23 -25.23 17.04
CA LEU A 365 43.62 -24.39 15.90
C LEU A 365 42.88 -24.80 14.62
N THR A 366 42.75 -26.11 14.38
CA THR A 366 41.99 -26.64 13.23
C THR A 366 40.51 -26.24 13.33
N ASP A 367 39.91 -26.40 14.50
CA ASP A 367 38.53 -25.99 14.77
C ASP A 367 38.33 -24.48 14.56
N ARG A 368 39.23 -23.65 15.09
CA ARG A 368 39.22 -22.20 14.86
C ARG A 368 39.22 -21.87 13.37
N ASP A 369 40.04 -22.56 12.58
CA ASP A 369 40.16 -22.30 11.14
C ASP A 369 38.91 -22.74 10.37
N VAL A 370 38.25 -23.83 10.77
CA VAL A 370 36.94 -24.24 10.23
C VAL A 370 35.85 -23.21 10.55
N TYR A 371 35.78 -22.73 11.80
CA TYR A 371 34.79 -21.71 12.18
C TYR A 371 35.07 -20.35 11.53
N ALA A 372 36.34 -20.00 11.33
CA ALA A 372 36.71 -18.78 10.61
C ALA A 372 36.22 -18.83 9.15
N GLN A 373 36.36 -19.97 8.46
CA GLN A 373 35.81 -20.15 7.11
C GLN A 373 34.28 -20.10 7.09
N ALA A 374 33.61 -20.74 8.06
CA ALA A 374 32.15 -20.69 8.16
C ALA A 374 31.63 -19.26 8.43
N LEU A 375 32.38 -18.46 9.19
CA LEU A 375 32.06 -17.05 9.43
C LEU A 375 32.22 -16.22 8.14
N GLU A 376 33.30 -16.42 7.37
CA GLU A 376 33.52 -15.73 6.09
C GLU A 376 32.36 -16.01 5.10
N ILE A 377 31.96 -17.29 4.95
CA ILE A 377 30.81 -17.67 4.11
C ILE A 377 29.51 -17.01 4.60
N ALA A 378 29.26 -17.02 5.91
CA ALA A 378 28.05 -16.40 6.46
C ALA A 378 28.04 -14.86 6.29
N GLU A 379 29.20 -14.22 6.33
CA GLU A 379 29.36 -12.79 6.07
C GLU A 379 29.11 -12.46 4.59
N GLU A 380 29.60 -13.28 3.66
CA GLU A 380 29.33 -13.14 2.22
C GLU A 380 27.84 -13.30 1.90
N GLU A 381 27.18 -14.35 2.43
CA GLU A 381 25.74 -14.56 2.28
C GLU A 381 24.93 -13.37 2.82
N ARG A 382 25.32 -12.84 3.98
CA ARG A 382 24.70 -11.66 4.59
C ARG A 382 24.86 -10.43 3.70
N ASP A 383 26.08 -10.17 3.20
CA ASP A 383 26.37 -9.01 2.36
C ASP A 383 25.56 -9.04 1.07
N VAL A 384 25.47 -10.21 0.43
CA VAL A 384 24.60 -10.42 -0.75
C VAL A 384 23.14 -10.12 -0.42
N ALA A 385 22.62 -10.65 0.70
CA ALA A 385 21.23 -10.45 1.10
C ALA A 385 20.92 -8.98 1.45
N VAL A 386 21.82 -8.28 2.15
CA VAL A 386 21.65 -6.85 2.46
C VAL A 386 21.60 -6.02 1.18
N ARG A 387 22.51 -6.28 0.25
CA ARG A 387 22.56 -5.57 -1.04
C ARG A 387 21.29 -5.82 -1.85
N GLU A 388 20.88 -7.08 -1.98
CA GLU A 388 19.66 -7.44 -2.72
C GLU A 388 18.43 -6.75 -2.12
N ARG A 389 18.29 -6.76 -0.79
CA ARG A 389 17.23 -6.04 -0.08
C ARG A 389 17.23 -4.55 -0.43
N GLY A 390 18.39 -3.89 -0.37
CA GLY A 390 18.51 -2.46 -0.67
C GLY A 390 18.18 -2.12 -2.12
N LEU A 391 18.59 -2.96 -3.09
CA LEU A 391 18.23 -2.79 -4.50
C LEU A 391 16.75 -3.02 -4.77
N LEU A 392 16.14 -4.04 -4.14
CA LEU A 392 14.71 -4.30 -4.24
C LEU A 392 13.91 -3.14 -3.63
N ALA A 393 14.35 -2.57 -2.52
CA ALA A 393 13.73 -1.39 -1.91
C ALA A 393 13.76 -0.17 -2.87
N ILE A 394 14.85 0.04 -3.62
CA ILE A 394 14.91 1.09 -4.67
C ILE A 394 13.89 0.81 -5.77
N ARG A 395 13.83 -0.43 -6.27
CA ARG A 395 12.90 -0.82 -7.35
C ARG A 395 11.45 -0.65 -6.91
N LEU A 396 11.12 -1.05 -5.69
CA LEU A 396 9.81 -0.89 -5.09
C LEU A 396 9.43 0.59 -4.94
N ALA A 397 10.31 1.41 -4.35
CA ALA A 397 10.07 2.84 -4.20
C ALA A 397 9.85 3.56 -5.56
N ARG A 398 10.60 3.16 -6.60
CA ARG A 398 10.39 3.66 -7.97
C ARG A 398 9.03 3.25 -8.52
N ALA A 399 8.63 1.99 -8.38
CA ALA A 399 7.32 1.51 -8.82
C ALA A 399 6.19 2.25 -8.09
N GLU A 400 6.31 2.46 -6.77
CA GLU A 400 5.35 3.21 -5.96
C GLU A 400 5.27 4.69 -6.34
N SER A 401 6.39 5.30 -6.77
CA SER A 401 6.42 6.69 -7.22
C SER A 401 5.75 6.91 -8.58
N VAL A 402 5.86 5.94 -9.50
CA VAL A 402 5.20 5.99 -10.83
C VAL A 402 3.68 5.82 -10.70
N ALA A 403 3.20 5.20 -9.61
CA ALA A 403 1.78 5.03 -9.28
C ALA A 403 1.12 6.24 -8.58
N ARG A 404 1.80 7.40 -8.47
CA ARG A 404 1.21 8.67 -7.99
C ARG A 404 1.03 9.63 -9.18
N PRO A 405 -0.15 10.27 -9.39
CA PRO A 405 -0.40 11.10 -10.58
C PRO A 405 0.32 12.47 -10.61
N SER A 406 1.16 12.80 -9.64
CA SER A 406 1.88 14.08 -9.65
C SER A 406 3.38 13.88 -9.85
N VAL A 407 3.83 14.44 -10.97
CA VAL A 407 5.22 14.60 -11.44
C VAL A 407 5.83 13.35 -12.11
N ARG A 408 5.91 13.43 -13.45
CA ARG A 408 6.77 12.60 -14.30
C ARG A 408 8.21 12.61 -13.74
N PRO A 409 8.77 11.48 -13.28
CA PRO A 409 10.20 11.40 -13.10
C PRO A 409 10.85 11.20 -14.47
N ALA A 410 11.90 11.96 -14.75
CA ALA A 410 12.78 11.71 -15.89
C ALA A 410 13.25 10.25 -15.85
N ARG A 411 13.17 9.57 -17.00
CA ARG A 411 13.70 8.21 -17.20
C ARG A 411 15.22 8.23 -16.98
N SER A 412 15.69 8.05 -15.75
CA SER A 412 17.07 7.71 -15.48
C SER A 412 17.23 6.19 -15.60
N ARG A 413 17.60 5.77 -16.81
CA ARG A 413 18.10 4.43 -17.10
C ARG A 413 19.53 4.34 -16.57
N ALA A 414 19.69 4.23 -15.25
CA ALA A 414 21.00 4.02 -14.64
C ALA A 414 21.00 2.68 -13.92
N THR A 415 21.54 1.68 -14.62
CA THR A 415 21.98 0.40 -14.07
C THR A 415 23.03 0.68 -13.00
N THR A 416 22.67 0.48 -11.72
CA THR A 416 23.60 0.56 -10.57
C THR A 416 24.59 -0.60 -10.51
N ASP A 417 24.81 -1.34 -11.61
CA ASP A 417 25.46 -2.65 -11.55
C ASP A 417 26.93 -2.70 -12.01
N GLU A 418 27.41 -1.74 -12.81
CA GLU A 418 28.81 -1.73 -13.23
C GLU A 418 29.68 -1.09 -12.16
N VAL A 419 30.43 -1.94 -11.44
CA VAL A 419 31.55 -1.50 -10.60
C VAL A 419 32.69 -1.14 -11.54
N PRO A 420 33.33 0.02 -11.36
CA PRO A 420 34.51 0.39 -12.13
C PRO A 420 35.65 -0.64 -12.04
N ALA A 421 36.44 -0.73 -13.10
CA ALA A 421 37.45 -1.78 -13.30
C ALA A 421 38.57 -1.77 -12.25
N ASP A 422 38.94 -0.58 -11.77
CA ASP A 422 39.98 -0.32 -10.78
C ASP A 422 39.56 0.83 -9.82
N PHE A 423 40.33 1.06 -8.76
CA PHE A 423 39.98 2.08 -7.76
C PHE A 423 40.14 3.51 -8.27
N GLY A 424 41.01 3.78 -9.25
CA GLY A 424 41.14 5.11 -9.85
C GLY A 424 39.91 5.50 -10.68
N ALA A 425 39.44 4.55 -11.50
CA ALA A 425 38.18 4.64 -12.22
C ALA A 425 36.98 4.72 -11.25
N LEU A 426 37.06 4.02 -10.11
CA LEU A 426 36.06 4.09 -9.05
C LEU A 426 35.89 5.50 -8.50
N LEU A 427 36.98 6.18 -8.13
CA LEU A 427 36.93 7.55 -7.62
C LEU A 427 36.37 8.53 -8.66
N THR A 428 36.83 8.40 -9.91
CA THR A 428 36.38 9.25 -11.03
C THR A 428 34.87 9.09 -11.28
N ALA A 429 34.39 7.84 -11.33
CA ALA A 429 32.98 7.56 -11.50
C ALA A 429 32.15 7.99 -10.27
N ALA A 430 32.69 7.84 -9.06
CA ALA A 430 32.01 8.23 -7.83
C ALA A 430 31.74 9.74 -7.77
N ALA A 431 32.72 10.57 -8.15
CA ALA A 431 32.58 12.03 -8.17
C ALA A 431 31.42 12.53 -9.05
N THR A 432 31.14 11.84 -10.16
CA THR A 432 30.02 12.17 -11.04
C THR A 432 28.72 11.51 -10.61
N ARG A 433 28.79 10.28 -10.09
CA ARG A 433 27.61 9.45 -9.82
C ARG A 433 26.94 9.74 -8.47
N PHE A 434 27.70 10.25 -7.50
CA PHE A 434 27.28 10.49 -6.12
C PHE A 434 27.48 11.96 -5.73
N PRO A 435 26.66 12.89 -6.27
CA PRO A 435 26.86 14.33 -6.15
C PRO A 435 26.68 14.87 -4.71
N LEU A 436 26.17 14.06 -3.78
CA LEU A 436 26.05 14.43 -2.36
C LEU A 436 27.27 14.01 -1.54
N LEU A 437 28.26 13.40 -2.18
CA LEU A 437 29.55 13.09 -1.60
C LEU A 437 30.59 14.11 -2.06
N LEU A 438 31.44 14.54 -1.14
CA LEU A 438 32.59 15.41 -1.42
C LEU A 438 33.86 14.56 -1.36
N LEU A 439 34.50 14.38 -2.52
CA LEU A 439 35.73 13.59 -2.69
C LEU A 439 36.94 14.46 -3.08
N ASP A 440 36.77 15.79 -3.09
CA ASP A 440 37.66 16.77 -3.72
C ASP A 440 39.12 16.68 -3.23
N ASP A 441 39.33 16.34 -1.96
CA ASP A 441 40.65 16.31 -1.28
C ASP A 441 41.10 14.89 -0.89
N LEU A 442 40.51 13.85 -1.49
CA LEU A 442 40.88 12.46 -1.21
C LEU A 442 42.25 12.14 -1.83
N ASP A 443 43.18 11.59 -1.04
CA ASP A 443 44.44 11.07 -1.57
C ASP A 443 44.19 9.79 -2.40
N PRO A 444 44.39 9.83 -3.74
CA PRO A 444 44.14 8.67 -4.57
C PRO A 444 45.19 7.57 -4.39
N ALA A 445 46.41 7.88 -3.91
CA ALA A 445 47.51 6.93 -3.86
C ALA A 445 47.22 5.74 -2.93
N GLY A 446 46.66 6.02 -1.74
CA GLY A 446 46.24 4.98 -0.81
C GLY A 446 45.07 4.14 -1.33
N THR A 447 44.21 4.73 -2.17
CA THR A 447 43.06 4.04 -2.76
C THR A 447 43.50 3.12 -3.90
N THR A 448 44.33 3.60 -4.83
CA THR A 448 44.80 2.83 -6.01
C THR A 448 45.76 1.73 -5.62
N ALA A 449 46.52 1.88 -4.53
CA ALA A 449 47.36 0.81 -3.99
C ALA A 449 46.56 -0.46 -3.65
N LEU A 450 45.26 -0.35 -3.38
CA LEU A 450 44.40 -1.50 -3.10
C LEU A 450 44.21 -2.42 -4.33
N ASP A 451 44.42 -1.93 -5.56
CA ASP A 451 44.28 -2.73 -6.78
C ASP A 451 45.33 -3.86 -6.89
N ALA A 452 46.45 -3.76 -6.15
CA ALA A 452 47.49 -4.79 -6.14
C ALA A 452 47.13 -6.05 -5.34
N TYR A 453 46.03 -6.03 -4.57
CA TYR A 453 45.66 -7.13 -3.68
C TYR A 453 44.69 -8.13 -4.35
N PRO A 454 44.76 -9.43 -4.05
CA PRO A 454 43.85 -10.44 -4.62
C PRO A 454 42.37 -10.15 -4.39
N LYS A 455 42.02 -9.50 -3.26
CA LYS A 455 40.64 -9.14 -2.91
C LYS A 455 40.16 -7.81 -3.52
N ALA A 456 40.96 -7.14 -4.37
CA ALA A 456 40.67 -5.80 -4.88
C ALA A 456 39.28 -5.69 -5.52
N GLN A 457 38.85 -6.66 -6.32
CA GLN A 457 37.52 -6.66 -6.94
C GLN A 457 36.38 -6.62 -5.91
N VAL A 458 36.48 -7.44 -4.86
CA VAL A 458 35.48 -7.49 -3.78
C VAL A 458 35.47 -6.17 -3.02
N TRP A 459 36.66 -5.61 -2.72
CA TRP A 459 36.79 -4.33 -2.03
C TRP A 459 36.25 -3.17 -2.86
N ARG A 460 36.46 -3.15 -4.19
CA ARG A 460 35.87 -2.15 -5.09
C ARG A 460 34.35 -2.20 -5.04
N ARG A 461 33.76 -3.39 -5.11
CA ARG A 461 32.30 -3.55 -4.99
C ARG A 461 31.79 -3.04 -3.64
N ARG A 462 32.38 -3.47 -2.53
CA ARG A 462 31.97 -3.03 -1.18
C ARG A 462 32.12 -1.51 -1.01
N THR A 463 33.20 -0.93 -1.53
CA THR A 463 33.43 0.53 -1.51
C THR A 463 32.36 1.26 -2.33
N TRP A 464 32.02 0.75 -3.51
CA TRP A 464 30.96 1.32 -4.36
C TRP A 464 29.59 1.27 -3.69
N ASP A 465 29.23 0.13 -3.09
CA ASP A 465 27.97 -0.04 -2.36
C ASP A 465 27.93 0.87 -1.10
N ALA A 466 29.07 1.10 -0.44
CA ALA A 466 29.20 2.04 0.68
C ALA A 466 28.98 3.50 0.25
N LEU A 467 29.63 3.95 -0.82
CA LEU A 467 29.45 5.29 -1.38
C LEU A 467 27.99 5.51 -1.82
N ALA A 468 27.40 4.55 -2.53
CA ALA A 468 26.00 4.60 -2.92
C ALA A 468 25.05 4.68 -1.71
N THR A 469 25.37 3.98 -0.62
CA THR A 469 24.59 4.05 0.64
C THR A 469 24.69 5.42 1.29
N LEU A 470 25.89 6.02 1.33
CA LEU A 470 26.08 7.36 1.88
C LEU A 470 25.37 8.45 1.05
N ASP A 471 25.40 8.37 -0.29
CA ASP A 471 24.64 9.31 -1.15
C ASP A 471 23.13 9.16 -0.94
N ALA A 472 22.62 7.93 -0.83
CA ALA A 472 21.21 7.67 -0.54
C ALA A 472 20.78 8.22 0.84
N TYR A 473 21.63 8.05 1.84
CA TYR A 473 21.43 8.63 3.17
C TYR A 473 21.38 10.16 3.13
N ALA A 474 22.37 10.80 2.52
CA ALA A 474 22.44 12.25 2.38
C ALA A 474 21.23 12.81 1.63
N ARG A 475 20.77 12.10 0.59
CA ARG A 475 19.56 12.45 -0.16
C ARG A 475 18.30 12.40 0.71
N ALA A 476 18.12 11.32 1.47
CA ALA A 476 16.97 11.16 2.35
C ALA A 476 16.94 12.22 3.46
N ARG A 477 18.11 12.61 4.00
CA ARG A 477 18.26 13.71 4.96
C ARG A 477 17.87 15.05 4.35
N ARG A 478 18.37 15.35 3.16
CA ARG A 478 18.06 16.59 2.44
C ARG A 478 16.57 16.70 2.09
N GLU A 479 15.96 15.61 1.64
CA GLU A 479 14.51 15.54 1.34
C GLU A 479 13.67 15.74 2.61
N ALA A 480 14.07 15.16 3.74
CA ALA A 480 13.40 15.36 5.02
C ALA A 480 13.49 16.81 5.51
N HIS A 481 14.66 17.44 5.34
CA HIS A 481 14.87 18.86 5.66
C HIS A 481 14.04 19.79 4.76
N ALA A 482 13.97 19.51 3.45
CA ALA A 482 13.17 20.29 2.50
C ALA A 482 11.66 20.21 2.76
N ALA A 483 11.18 19.14 3.41
CA ALA A 483 9.78 18.93 3.74
C ALA A 483 9.33 19.61 5.06
N ASP A 484 10.15 20.50 5.64
CA ASP A 484 9.94 21.20 6.92
C ASP A 484 9.41 20.28 8.06
N ARG A 485 9.98 19.07 8.13
CA ARG A 485 9.60 18.13 9.20
C ARG A 485 10.18 18.62 10.52
N ARG A 486 9.33 19.24 11.34
CA ARG A 486 9.66 19.69 12.70
C ARG A 486 9.97 18.55 13.67
N GLU A 487 9.51 17.33 13.38
CA GLU A 487 9.74 16.16 14.22
C GLU A 487 10.97 15.35 13.77
N PRO A 488 11.82 14.89 14.71
CA PRO A 488 12.93 14.00 14.40
C PRO A 488 12.46 12.73 13.70
N VAL A 489 13.07 12.40 12.56
CA VAL A 489 12.78 11.17 11.83
C VAL A 489 13.71 10.07 12.36
N PRO A 490 13.25 9.09 13.18
CA PRO A 490 14.15 8.22 13.93
C PRO A 490 15.09 7.37 13.04
N HIS A 491 14.59 6.94 11.88
CA HIS A 491 15.37 6.17 10.90
C HIS A 491 16.36 7.02 10.09
N LEU A 492 16.42 8.32 10.33
CA LEU A 492 17.40 9.24 9.74
C LEU A 492 18.28 9.88 10.81
N ALA A 493 18.29 9.40 12.06
CA ALA A 493 19.13 9.98 13.12
C ALA A 493 20.62 10.05 12.71
N ASP A 494 21.13 8.96 12.17
CA ASP A 494 22.48 8.80 11.60
C ASP A 494 22.44 7.76 10.47
N VAL A 495 23.56 7.57 9.77
CA VAL A 495 23.68 6.57 8.70
C VAL A 495 23.44 5.13 9.20
N HIS A 496 23.77 4.83 10.46
CA HIS A 496 23.58 3.50 11.03
C HIS A 496 22.08 3.21 11.24
N ALA A 497 21.28 4.19 11.66
CA ALA A 497 19.83 4.11 11.77
C ALA A 497 19.18 3.94 10.39
N PHE A 498 19.68 4.66 9.37
CA PHE A 498 19.21 4.54 7.99
C PHE A 498 19.39 3.13 7.43
N ILE A 499 20.56 2.53 7.66
CA ILE A 499 20.87 1.18 7.18
C ILE A 499 20.03 0.13 7.91
N ARG A 500 19.89 0.23 9.24
CA ARG A 500 19.08 -0.70 10.05
C ARG A 500 17.61 -0.68 9.63
N ALA A 501 17.09 0.49 9.30
CA ALA A 501 15.72 0.65 8.83
C ALA A 501 15.48 0.08 7.41
N GLY A 502 16.52 -0.40 6.71
CA GLY A 502 16.40 -1.02 5.40
C GLY A 502 15.86 -0.08 4.33
N ARG A 503 16.18 1.21 4.43
CA ARG A 503 15.69 2.24 3.52
C ARG A 503 16.19 2.00 2.08
N PRO A 504 15.47 2.50 1.05
CA PRO A 504 15.95 2.44 -0.32
C PRO A 504 17.38 2.98 -0.44
N GLY A 505 18.31 2.17 -0.95
CA GLY A 505 19.72 2.53 -1.05
C GLY A 505 20.61 2.10 0.13
N ALA A 506 20.07 1.42 1.15
CA ALA A 506 20.89 0.75 2.17
C ALA A 506 21.52 -0.55 1.63
N LEU A 507 22.67 -0.44 0.96
CA LEU A 507 23.34 -1.55 0.26
C LEU A 507 24.38 -2.28 1.11
N ILE A 508 24.81 -1.69 2.22
CA ILE A 508 25.80 -2.26 3.14
C ILE A 508 25.19 -2.64 4.50
N SER A 509 25.84 -3.53 5.24
CA SER A 509 25.43 -3.91 6.59
C SER A 509 25.71 -2.78 7.59
N ALA A 510 24.85 -2.61 8.59
CA ALA A 510 25.10 -1.64 9.65
C ALA A 510 26.31 -2.04 10.52
N ASN A 511 26.61 -3.34 10.63
CA ASN A 511 27.67 -3.87 11.48
C ASN A 511 29.09 -3.52 11.00
N ILE A 512 29.23 -3.10 9.74
CA ILE A 512 30.52 -2.64 9.21
C ILE A 512 30.71 -1.12 9.34
N VAL A 513 29.71 -0.40 9.87
CA VAL A 513 29.76 1.04 10.10
C VAL A 513 30.07 1.30 11.57
N ALA A 514 31.12 2.08 11.81
CA ALA A 514 31.45 2.64 13.12
C ALA A 514 31.24 4.15 13.08
N LEU A 515 30.45 4.69 14.02
CA LEU A 515 30.20 6.14 14.10
C LEU A 515 31.28 6.90 14.88
N GLY A 516 32.22 6.18 15.50
CA GLY A 516 33.30 6.76 16.27
C GLY A 516 34.53 5.85 16.34
N GLU A 517 35.64 6.43 16.77
CA GLU A 517 36.91 5.75 17.04
C GLU A 517 37.04 5.34 18.50
N SER A 518 37.98 4.44 18.79
CA SER A 518 38.26 4.03 20.17
C SER A 518 38.83 5.18 21.00
N GLU A 519 38.61 5.15 22.31
CA GLU A 519 39.15 6.15 23.24
C GLU A 519 40.67 6.30 23.13
N ASN A 520 41.39 5.20 22.96
CA ASN A 520 42.85 5.21 22.77
C ASN A 520 43.29 5.96 21.50
N VAL A 521 42.52 5.85 20.42
CA VAL A 521 42.78 6.59 19.17
C VAL A 521 42.41 8.07 19.32
N ASN A 522 41.35 8.36 20.07
CA ASN A 522 40.91 9.74 20.33
C ASN A 522 41.87 10.50 21.26
N ALA A 523 42.45 9.81 22.25
CA ALA A 523 43.32 10.39 23.27
C ALA A 523 44.75 10.67 22.77
N ASP A 524 45.27 9.85 21.85
CA ASP A 524 46.62 10.02 21.32
C ASP A 524 46.64 10.98 20.11
N PRO A 525 47.34 12.13 20.20
CA PRO A 525 47.41 13.10 19.10
C PRO A 525 47.92 12.51 17.78
N ARG A 526 48.82 11.51 17.81
CA ARG A 526 49.36 10.86 16.60
C ARG A 526 48.25 10.15 15.83
N TYR A 527 47.44 9.34 16.50
CA TYR A 527 46.36 8.57 15.85
C TYR A 527 45.16 9.46 15.49
N ARG A 528 44.90 10.47 16.31
CA ARG A 528 43.87 11.47 16.04
C ARG A 528 44.21 12.31 14.81
N ASN A 529 45.45 12.77 14.67
CA ASN A 529 45.90 13.58 13.53
C ASN A 529 45.83 12.82 12.21
N ALA A 530 46.05 11.50 12.21
CA ALA A 530 45.90 10.67 11.01
C ALA A 530 44.46 10.65 10.45
N ARG A 531 43.47 11.08 11.24
CA ARG A 531 42.04 11.15 10.87
C ARG A 531 41.52 12.58 10.73
N MET A 532 42.41 13.57 10.76
CA MET A 532 42.08 14.94 10.45
C MET A 532 42.16 15.10 8.93
N PHE A 533 41.03 15.33 8.26
CA PHE A 533 41.00 15.52 6.80
C PHE A 533 40.50 16.92 6.43
N PRO A 534 40.84 17.42 5.23
CA PRO A 534 40.32 18.69 4.74
C PRO A 534 38.79 18.72 4.69
N VAL A 535 38.22 19.87 5.06
CA VAL A 535 36.82 20.21 4.86
C VAL A 535 36.74 21.67 4.42
N ARG A 536 35.59 22.09 3.91
CA ARG A 536 35.43 23.48 3.51
C ARG A 536 35.40 24.40 4.74
N PRO A 537 35.90 25.65 4.64
CA PRO A 537 35.92 26.58 5.76
C PRO A 537 34.54 26.84 6.37
N GLU A 538 33.48 26.75 5.58
CA GLU A 538 32.11 26.91 6.07
C GLU A 538 31.68 25.77 7.00
N THR A 539 32.19 24.56 6.78
CA THR A 539 31.94 23.39 7.66
C THR A 539 32.76 23.44 8.93
N HIS A 540 34.04 23.81 8.85
CA HIS A 540 34.90 24.00 10.02
C HIS A 540 35.92 25.13 9.78
N PRO A 541 36.02 26.13 10.67
CA PRO A 541 36.84 27.34 10.44
C PRO A 541 38.32 27.08 10.15
N THR A 542 38.87 25.97 10.64
CA THR A 542 40.29 25.60 10.41
C THR A 542 40.54 24.90 9.07
N GLY A 543 39.50 24.65 8.26
CA GLY A 543 39.58 23.90 7.00
C GLY A 543 39.88 22.40 7.18
N ARG A 544 39.81 21.87 8.41
CA ARG A 544 40.01 20.44 8.70
C ARG A 544 39.05 19.98 9.79
N ALA A 545 38.52 18.76 9.64
CA ALA A 545 37.66 18.12 10.63
C ALA A 545 38.16 16.71 11.00
N PHE A 546 37.70 16.21 12.13
CA PHE A 546 38.06 14.87 12.63
C PHE A 546 37.04 13.82 12.14
N PHE A 547 37.49 12.86 11.33
CA PHE A 547 36.63 11.86 10.69
C PHE A 547 36.64 10.56 11.51
N ALA A 548 35.95 10.59 12.64
CA ALA A 548 35.84 9.43 13.54
C ALA A 548 35.00 8.30 12.94
N ALA A 549 34.01 8.65 12.11
CA ALA A 549 33.12 7.69 11.49
C ALA A 549 33.80 6.99 10.31
N HIS A 550 33.66 5.66 10.24
CA HIS A 550 34.26 4.85 9.19
C HIS A 550 33.48 3.58 8.86
N ILE A 551 33.73 3.05 7.67
CA ILE A 551 33.17 1.81 7.15
C ILE A 551 34.30 0.82 6.93
N LYS A 552 34.17 -0.38 7.50
CA LYS A 552 35.11 -1.49 7.34
C LYS A 552 34.85 -2.16 5.99
N ILE A 553 35.76 -2.02 5.03
CA ILE A 553 35.64 -2.67 3.71
C ILE A 553 36.06 -4.13 3.79
N ASP A 554 37.02 -4.46 4.66
CA ASP A 554 37.38 -5.83 4.98
C ASP A 554 37.67 -6.02 6.48
N GLY A 555 37.86 -7.28 6.86
CA GLY A 555 38.20 -7.71 8.21
C GLY A 555 39.54 -7.16 8.74
N PRO A 556 39.94 -7.57 9.96
CA PRO A 556 41.06 -6.95 10.68
C PRO A 556 42.45 -7.28 10.12
N ARG A 557 42.57 -8.13 9.09
CA ARG A 557 43.85 -8.53 8.51
C ARG A 557 44.40 -7.41 7.61
N PRO A 558 45.71 -7.07 7.70
CA PRO A 558 46.33 -6.09 6.81
C PRO A 558 46.07 -6.42 5.33
N PRO A 559 45.75 -5.42 4.48
CA PRO A 559 45.75 -3.98 4.75
C PRO A 559 44.49 -3.44 5.44
N ALA A 560 43.50 -4.29 5.75
CA ALA A 560 42.25 -3.96 6.46
C ALA A 560 41.59 -2.65 5.96
N PRO A 561 41.25 -2.56 4.67
CA PRO A 561 40.83 -1.30 4.06
C PRO A 561 39.59 -0.71 4.74
N ARG A 562 39.59 0.62 4.85
CA ARG A 562 38.49 1.40 5.44
C ARG A 562 38.17 2.63 4.62
N LEU A 563 36.91 3.06 4.74
CA LEU A 563 36.44 4.34 4.24
C LEU A 563 36.11 5.24 5.44
N HIS A 564 36.76 6.40 5.56
CA HIS A 564 36.44 7.40 6.57
C HIS A 564 35.58 8.51 5.98
N PHE A 565 34.55 8.93 6.73
CA PHE A 565 33.63 9.96 6.29
C PHE A 565 33.25 10.93 7.41
N TYR A 566 32.80 12.11 7.02
CA TYR A 566 32.25 13.13 7.93
C TYR A 566 30.86 13.54 7.45
N ASP A 567 29.88 13.41 8.34
CA ASP A 567 28.48 13.70 8.06
C ASP A 567 28.18 15.19 8.30
N ASP A 568 28.10 15.95 7.21
CA ASP A 568 27.71 17.37 7.22
C ASP A 568 26.27 17.55 6.68
N THR A 569 25.43 16.52 6.73
CA THR A 569 24.07 16.56 6.16
C THR A 569 23.11 17.48 6.91
N CYS A 570 23.38 17.74 8.19
CA CYS A 570 22.71 18.76 9.00
C CYS A 570 23.51 20.06 9.13
N GLY A 571 24.69 20.13 8.51
CA GLY A 571 25.53 21.32 8.50
C GLY A 571 25.42 22.11 7.20
N PRO A 572 26.31 23.08 6.99
CA PRO A 572 26.19 24.08 5.95
C PRO A 572 26.29 23.52 4.53
N THR A 573 26.97 22.39 4.31
CA THR A 573 27.04 21.80 2.96
C THR A 573 25.86 20.90 2.64
N GLY A 574 25.19 20.33 3.64
CA GLY A 574 24.13 19.33 3.46
C GLY A 574 24.64 18.05 2.77
N ARG A 575 25.92 17.72 2.88
CA ARG A 575 26.62 16.63 2.15
C ARG A 575 27.43 15.76 3.10
N VAL A 576 28.01 14.69 2.57
CA VAL A 576 28.95 13.82 3.30
C VAL A 576 30.34 13.96 2.69
N TYR A 577 31.34 14.25 3.52
CA TYR A 577 32.74 14.26 3.09
C TYR A 577 33.32 12.85 3.15
N ILE A 578 34.12 12.49 2.14
CA ILE A 578 34.92 11.26 2.14
C ILE A 578 36.38 11.66 2.34
N GLY A 579 36.95 11.29 3.48
CA GLY A 579 38.29 11.74 3.87
C GLY A 579 39.40 10.74 3.51
N HIS A 580 39.08 9.44 3.54
CA HIS A 580 40.04 8.38 3.25
C HIS A 580 39.36 7.16 2.68
N ILE A 581 39.97 6.54 1.67
CA ILE A 581 39.68 5.18 1.23
C ILE A 581 41.04 4.51 1.04
N GLY A 582 41.32 3.48 1.83
CA GLY A 582 42.64 2.88 1.77
C GLY A 582 42.92 1.95 2.93
N PRO A 583 44.18 1.52 3.10
CA PRO A 583 44.60 0.73 4.24
C PRO A 583 44.20 1.36 5.58
N HIS A 584 44.10 0.52 6.59
CA HIS A 584 43.81 0.93 7.96
C HIS A 584 44.80 2.01 8.44
N LEU A 585 44.28 3.15 8.90
CA LEU A 585 45.10 4.23 9.46
C LEU A 585 45.80 3.82 10.76
N PRO A 586 46.96 4.39 11.12
CA PRO A 586 47.74 3.98 12.29
C PRO A 586 46.92 3.91 13.59
N THR A 587 47.21 2.90 14.41
CA THR A 587 46.65 2.70 15.76
C THR A 587 47.69 2.04 16.67
N SER A 588 47.40 1.94 17.98
CA SER A 588 48.29 1.31 18.95
C SER A 588 48.64 -0.16 18.68
N ARG A 589 47.92 -0.85 17.77
CA ARG A 589 48.14 -2.26 17.41
C ARG A 589 48.81 -2.46 16.05
N THR A 590 48.96 -1.40 15.26
CA THR A 590 49.51 -1.42 13.91
C THR A 590 50.44 -0.22 13.79
N ASN A 591 51.67 -0.40 14.25
CA ASN A 591 52.71 0.63 14.24
C ASN A 591 53.39 0.67 12.88
#